data_AF-A0A943K0E0-F1
#
_entry.id   AF-A0A943K0E0-F1
#
_cell.length_a   1.000
_cell.length_b   1.000
_cell.length_c   1.000
_cell.angle_alpha   90.00
_cell.angle_beta   90.00
_cell.angle_gamma   90.00
#
_symmetry.space_group_name_H-M   'P 1'
#
loop_
_entity.id
_entity.type
_entity.pdbx_description
1 polymer ?
#
loop_
_entity_poly.entity_id
_entity_poly.type
_entity_poly.pdbx_seq_one_letter_code
_entity_poly.pdbx_strand_id
1 'polypeptide(L)'
;MFKFFKRKTALTLAELMMVFVVIGVIASIAVVTIKPFEKSVKWLYYRMYHTINTAIYNAMFTRAEFPTNSVAFCNALLEFINSNENHCDINRIVSLTTTEYPDDKIQIIASNGVRIYISANTDGTPYTHTETESNGMSTTYKYFVVIADLNAEKRPNTPVWTEKQMADIVAFVVTDSTEVIPVGYPEIDTRYMFARVVYPPISSDEVEDNLSEATSYYDAKHRAWGNAIDSSEAMSFNFQDDFPEGSPFKLPASAYPTAPSVDIGEGCMETNSPCYVKIEEYD
;
A
#
# COMPACT_ATOMS: atom_id res chain seq x y z
N MET A 1 -23.91 2.21 74.12
CA MET A 1 -23.60 1.64 72.78
C MET A 1 -22.95 2.76 71.95
N PHE A 2 -21.62 2.91 72.02
CA PHE A 2 -20.89 3.91 71.24
C PHE A 2 -20.67 3.38 69.82
N LYS A 3 -21.28 4.04 68.82
CA LYS A 3 -21.01 3.80 67.40
C LYS A 3 -19.64 4.41 67.06
N PHE A 4 -18.66 3.56 66.78
CA PHE A 4 -17.39 3.95 66.17
C PHE A 4 -17.66 4.51 64.77
N PHE A 5 -17.48 5.81 64.59
CA PHE A 5 -17.33 6.41 63.25
C PHE A 5 -15.95 5.99 62.71
N LYS A 6 -15.91 5.14 61.68
CA LYS A 6 -14.70 4.91 60.89
C LYS A 6 -14.25 6.25 60.29
N ARG A 7 -13.14 6.80 60.78
CA ARG A 7 -12.43 7.90 60.10
C ARG A 7 -12.07 7.41 58.70
N LYS A 8 -12.59 8.08 57.66
CA LYS A 8 -12.00 7.97 56.32
C LYS A 8 -10.59 8.57 56.43
N THR A 9 -9.57 7.74 56.28
CA THR A 9 -8.17 8.19 56.19
C THR A 9 -8.07 9.14 55.00
N ALA A 10 -7.86 10.43 55.27
CA ALA A 10 -7.53 11.39 54.24
C ALA A 10 -6.12 11.05 53.74
N LEU A 11 -5.99 10.85 52.42
CA LEU A 11 -4.71 10.65 51.76
C LEU A 11 -3.77 11.80 52.11
N THR A 12 -2.56 11.46 52.53
CA THR A 12 -1.54 12.46 52.80
C THR A 12 -1.07 13.07 51.49
N LEU A 13 -0.64 14.34 51.53
CA LEU A 13 -0.08 15.04 50.36
C LEU A 13 1.06 14.23 49.71
N ALA A 14 1.86 13.55 50.53
CA ALA A 14 2.96 12.70 50.10
C ALA A 14 2.49 11.47 49.30
N GLU A 15 1.42 10.79 49.73
CA GLU A 15 0.83 9.67 48.99
C GLU A 15 0.26 10.12 47.64
N LEU A 16 -0.37 11.30 47.59
CA LEU A 16 -0.86 11.90 46.34
C LEU A 16 0.26 12.22 45.35
N MET A 17 1.38 12.78 45.82
CA MET A 17 2.54 13.04 44.95
C MET A 17 3.17 11.74 44.43
N MET A 18 3.26 10.70 45.26
CA MET A 18 3.83 9.42 44.84
C MET A 18 2.96 8.76 43.75
N VAL A 19 1.63 8.84 43.86
CA VAL A 19 0.70 8.34 42.83
C VAL A 19 0.87 9.09 41.51
N PHE A 20 1.01 10.42 41.52
CA PHE A 20 1.23 11.18 40.30
C PHE A 20 2.57 10.86 39.62
N VAL A 21 3.62 10.60 40.38
CA VAL A 21 4.92 10.17 39.83
C VAL A 21 4.78 8.81 39.16
N VAL A 22 4.11 7.85 39.79
CA VAL A 22 3.90 6.51 39.22
C VAL A 22 3.05 6.58 37.95
N ILE A 23 1.96 7.35 37.94
CA ILE A 23 1.14 7.58 36.74
C ILE A 23 1.96 8.24 35.64
N GLY A 24 2.78 9.25 35.97
CA GLY A 24 3.66 9.92 35.02
C GLY A 24 4.65 8.96 34.36
N VAL A 25 5.28 8.08 35.14
CA VAL A 25 6.20 7.06 34.62
C VAL A 25 5.46 6.05 33.73
N ILE A 26 4.29 5.55 34.16
CA ILE A 26 3.50 4.59 33.37
C ILE A 26 3.02 5.22 32.07
N ALA A 27 2.53 6.47 32.09
CA ALA A 27 2.12 7.20 30.89
C ALA A 27 3.30 7.45 29.94
N SER A 28 4.47 7.81 30.48
CA SER A 28 5.70 7.98 29.69
C SER A 28 6.12 6.68 29.04
N ILE A 29 6.11 5.57 29.79
CA ILE A 29 6.40 4.24 29.25
C ILE A 29 5.38 3.88 28.17
N ALA A 30 4.08 4.09 28.39
CA ALA A 30 3.03 3.81 27.40
C ALA A 30 3.18 4.62 26.10
N VAL A 31 3.57 5.89 26.19
CA VAL A 31 3.83 6.75 25.02
C VAL A 31 5.11 6.33 24.29
N VAL A 32 6.11 5.80 25.00
CA VAL A 32 7.36 5.32 24.40
C VAL A 32 7.22 3.88 23.86
N THR A 33 6.38 3.04 24.47
CA THR A 33 6.15 1.66 24.03
C THR A 33 5.21 1.56 22.84
N ILE A 34 4.22 2.45 22.71
CA ILE A 34 3.55 2.66 21.43
C ILE A 34 4.51 3.44 20.57
N LYS A 35 5.32 2.79 19.73
CA LYS A 35 6.13 3.51 18.74
C LYS A 35 5.17 4.34 17.87
N PRO A 36 5.11 5.68 18.00
CA PRO A 36 4.18 6.49 17.21
C PRO A 36 4.49 6.37 15.71
N PHE A 37 5.71 5.93 15.40
CA PHE A 37 6.22 5.72 14.07
C PHE A 37 5.55 4.59 13.30
N GLU A 38 5.39 3.39 13.89
CA GLU A 38 4.72 2.27 13.22
C GLU A 38 3.26 2.60 12.90
N LYS A 39 2.61 3.36 13.80
CA LYS A 39 1.28 3.91 13.52
C LYS A 39 1.28 4.91 12.37
N SER A 40 2.34 5.69 12.16
CA SER A 40 2.40 6.68 11.07
C SER A 40 2.72 6.07 9.71
N VAL A 41 3.55 5.02 9.64
CA VAL A 41 3.98 4.40 8.37
C VAL A 41 2.79 3.82 7.61
N LYS A 42 1.84 3.16 8.31
CA LYS A 42 0.63 2.63 7.67
C LYS A 42 -0.22 3.72 7.00
N TRP A 43 -0.38 4.87 7.65
CA TRP A 43 -1.13 6.00 7.08
C TRP A 43 -0.37 6.64 5.92
N LEU A 44 0.97 6.72 6.01
CA LEU A 44 1.80 7.22 4.93
C LEU A 44 1.74 6.31 3.70
N TYR A 45 1.71 4.99 3.91
CA TYR A 45 1.52 4.01 2.84
C TYR A 45 0.20 4.24 2.11
N TYR A 46 -0.93 4.22 2.82
CA TYR A 46 -2.24 4.41 2.21
C TYR A 46 -2.37 5.78 1.52
N ARG A 47 -1.88 6.85 2.17
CA ARG A 47 -1.85 8.18 1.56
C ARG A 47 -1.03 8.21 0.30
N MET A 48 0.09 7.46 0.25
CA MET A 48 0.90 7.38 -0.95
C MET A 48 0.19 6.62 -2.07
N TYR A 49 -0.40 5.47 -1.76
CA TYR A 49 -1.28 4.75 -2.68
C TYR A 49 -2.35 5.69 -3.27
N HIS A 50 -3.13 6.35 -2.41
CA HIS A 50 -4.19 7.26 -2.83
C HIS A 50 -3.66 8.45 -3.66
N THR A 51 -2.51 9.00 -3.28
CA THR A 51 -1.87 10.13 -3.98
C THR A 51 -1.41 9.71 -5.37
N ILE A 52 -0.75 8.55 -5.52
CA ILE A 52 -0.31 8.04 -6.82
C ILE A 52 -1.54 7.72 -7.67
N ASN A 53 -2.55 7.06 -7.10
CA ASN A 53 -3.78 6.70 -7.80
C ASN A 53 -4.53 7.92 -8.33
N THR A 54 -4.70 8.94 -7.48
CA THR A 54 -5.32 10.21 -7.88
C THR A 54 -4.47 10.94 -8.92
N ALA A 55 -3.14 10.94 -8.76
CA ALA A 55 -2.24 11.62 -9.66
C ALA A 55 -2.25 11.00 -11.06
N ILE A 56 -2.13 9.67 -11.17
CA ILE A 56 -2.15 9.01 -12.47
C ILE A 56 -3.53 9.11 -13.13
N TYR A 57 -4.62 8.94 -12.37
CA TYR A 57 -5.97 9.10 -12.90
C TYR A 57 -6.17 10.49 -13.52
N ASN A 58 -5.83 11.56 -12.78
CA ASN A 58 -5.97 12.92 -13.28
C ASN A 58 -5.01 13.23 -14.42
N ALA A 59 -3.78 12.71 -14.36
CA ALA A 59 -2.81 12.89 -15.43
C ALA A 59 -3.26 12.22 -16.74
N MET A 60 -3.89 11.06 -16.65
CA MET A 60 -4.41 10.33 -17.79
C MET A 60 -5.71 10.92 -18.33
N PHE A 61 -6.50 11.60 -17.49
CA PHE A 61 -7.65 12.38 -17.96
C PHE A 61 -7.25 13.54 -18.88
N THR A 62 -6.06 14.11 -18.69
CA THR A 62 -5.55 15.23 -19.50
C THR A 62 -4.65 14.80 -20.66
N ARG A 63 -4.36 13.50 -20.81
CA ARG A 63 -3.44 12.95 -21.79
C ARG A 63 -4.14 11.98 -22.74
N ALA A 64 -3.69 11.95 -23.99
CA ALA A 64 -4.22 11.04 -24.99
C ALA A 64 -3.63 9.62 -24.91
N GLU A 65 -2.40 9.50 -24.41
CA GLU A 65 -1.65 8.24 -24.37
C GLU A 65 -0.90 8.11 -23.04
N PHE A 66 -0.70 6.86 -22.60
CA PHE A 66 0.12 6.56 -21.43
C PHE A 66 1.57 6.98 -21.68
N PRO A 67 2.28 7.51 -20.65
CA PRO A 67 3.66 7.95 -20.83
C PRO A 67 4.57 6.88 -21.43
N THR A 68 5.24 7.23 -22.52
CA THR A 68 6.12 6.30 -23.27
C THR A 68 7.51 6.16 -22.66
N ASN A 69 7.85 7.02 -21.70
CA ASN A 69 9.11 6.97 -20.97
C ASN A 69 8.98 7.50 -19.53
N SER A 70 9.95 7.17 -18.69
CA SER A 70 9.99 7.46 -17.26
C SER A 70 10.01 8.94 -16.94
N VAL A 71 10.61 9.80 -17.78
CA VAL A 71 10.63 11.26 -17.58
C VAL A 71 9.24 11.84 -17.81
N ALA A 72 8.55 11.42 -18.88
CA ALA A 72 7.16 11.81 -19.14
C ALA A 72 6.22 11.31 -18.03
N PHE A 73 6.44 10.08 -17.53
CA PHE A 73 5.69 9.52 -16.41
C PHE A 73 5.91 10.29 -15.11
N CYS A 74 7.17 10.60 -14.79
CA CYS A 74 7.54 11.40 -13.63
C CYS A 74 6.88 12.78 -13.66
N ASN A 75 6.92 13.47 -14.81
CA ASN A 75 6.27 14.76 -15.00
C ASN A 75 4.73 14.66 -14.89
N ALA A 76 4.14 13.56 -15.37
CA ALA A 76 2.71 13.31 -15.22
C ALA A 76 2.28 13.20 -13.74
N LEU A 77 3.08 12.52 -12.92
CA LEU A 77 2.85 12.48 -11.47
C LEU A 77 3.03 13.85 -10.81
N LEU A 78 4.05 14.62 -11.20
CA LEU A 78 4.34 15.93 -10.61
C LEU A 78 3.24 16.97 -10.77
N GLU A 79 2.40 16.86 -11.80
CA GLU A 79 1.27 17.78 -12.00
C GLU A 79 0.24 17.70 -10.85
N PHE A 80 0.16 16.56 -10.18
CA PHE A 80 -0.86 16.27 -9.16
C PHE A 80 -0.27 15.88 -7.80
N ILE A 81 1.04 15.62 -7.72
CA ILE A 81 1.76 15.41 -6.47
C ILE A 81 2.38 16.74 -6.01
N ASN A 82 1.93 17.23 -4.86
CA ASN A 82 2.58 18.35 -4.18
C ASN A 82 4.02 17.97 -3.82
N SER A 83 4.99 18.64 -4.44
CA SER A 83 6.41 18.37 -4.29
C SER A 83 7.19 19.62 -3.88
N ASN A 84 8.23 19.42 -3.08
CA ASN A 84 9.20 20.46 -2.71
C ASN A 84 10.34 20.53 -3.73
N GLU A 85 10.78 19.35 -4.19
CA GLU A 85 11.87 19.20 -5.14
C GLU A 85 11.53 18.10 -6.15
N ASN A 86 12.01 18.27 -7.37
CA ASN A 86 11.83 17.31 -8.45
C ASN A 86 13.05 17.24 -9.36
N HIS A 87 13.31 16.02 -9.85
CA HIS A 87 14.47 15.68 -10.64
C HIS A 87 14.12 14.61 -11.69
N CYS A 88 13.01 14.81 -12.42
CA CYS A 88 12.58 13.87 -13.46
C CYS A 88 13.67 13.67 -14.53
N ASP A 89 14.43 12.58 -14.40
CA ASP A 89 15.57 12.27 -15.26
C ASP A 89 15.69 10.76 -15.44
N ILE A 90 15.91 10.33 -16.69
CA ILE A 90 16.14 8.94 -17.04
C ILE A 90 17.37 8.35 -16.33
N ASN A 91 18.40 9.16 -16.06
CA ASN A 91 19.61 8.70 -15.38
C ASN A 91 19.39 8.42 -13.88
N ARG A 92 18.23 8.84 -13.35
CA ARG A 92 17.83 8.63 -11.96
C ARG A 92 16.90 7.44 -11.77
N ILE A 93 16.57 6.69 -12.84
CA ILE A 93 15.81 5.45 -12.69
C ILE A 93 16.57 4.46 -11.80
N VAL A 94 15.82 3.69 -11.05
CA VAL A 94 16.33 2.58 -10.22
C VAL A 94 15.93 1.24 -10.84
N SER A 95 16.76 0.22 -10.73
CA SER A 95 16.42 -1.16 -11.15
C SER A 95 15.49 -1.81 -10.12
N LEU A 96 14.66 -2.77 -10.54
CA LEU A 96 13.85 -3.59 -9.63
C LEU A 96 14.69 -4.47 -8.68
N THR A 97 15.96 -4.72 -8.98
CA THR A 97 16.92 -5.43 -8.10
C THR A 97 17.62 -4.53 -7.08
N THR A 98 17.30 -3.24 -7.06
CA THR A 98 17.98 -2.27 -6.20
C THR A 98 17.62 -2.50 -4.73
N THR A 99 18.63 -2.63 -3.86
CA THR A 99 18.46 -2.75 -2.41
C THR A 99 18.88 -1.48 -1.66
N GLU A 100 19.61 -0.58 -2.31
CA GLU A 100 20.07 0.70 -1.77
C GLU A 100 19.42 1.87 -2.52
N TYR A 101 18.85 2.82 -1.79
CA TYR A 101 18.10 3.94 -2.36
C TYR A 101 18.82 5.26 -2.07
N PRO A 102 19.80 5.64 -2.91
CA PRO A 102 20.62 6.82 -2.68
C PRO A 102 19.91 8.10 -3.15
N ASP A 103 20.29 9.23 -2.53
CA ASP A 103 19.60 10.51 -2.74
C ASP A 103 19.70 11.04 -4.18
N ASP A 104 20.77 10.68 -4.91
CA ASP A 104 20.96 11.09 -6.31
C ASP A 104 19.99 10.41 -7.27
N LYS A 105 19.31 9.34 -6.84
CA LYS A 105 18.29 8.63 -7.61
C LYS A 105 16.86 9.08 -7.31
N ILE A 106 16.67 9.98 -6.35
CA ILE A 106 15.34 10.52 -6.05
C ILE A 106 14.81 11.27 -7.26
N GLN A 107 13.57 10.97 -7.65
CA GLN A 107 12.85 11.63 -8.75
C GLN A 107 11.95 12.76 -8.21
N ILE A 108 11.25 12.52 -7.10
CA ILE A 108 10.33 13.49 -6.49
C ILE A 108 10.50 13.47 -4.98
N ILE A 109 10.57 14.66 -4.37
CA ILE A 109 10.44 14.85 -2.91
C ILE A 109 9.07 15.48 -2.67
N ALA A 110 8.13 14.68 -2.18
CA ALA A 110 6.78 15.15 -1.87
C ALA A 110 6.80 16.10 -0.67
N SER A 111 5.82 17.01 -0.57
CA SER A 111 5.78 18.03 0.49
C SER A 111 5.61 17.46 1.89
N ASN A 112 5.14 16.22 2.02
CA ASN A 112 5.07 15.47 3.27
C ASN A 112 6.39 14.76 3.65
N GLY A 113 7.45 14.95 2.87
CA GLY A 113 8.78 14.38 3.08
C GLY A 113 9.01 13.04 2.39
N VAL A 114 7.98 12.39 1.82
CA VAL A 114 8.14 11.11 1.11
C VAL A 114 9.03 11.29 -0.12
N ARG A 115 9.99 10.39 -0.31
CA ARG A 115 10.88 10.37 -1.48
C ARG A 115 10.41 9.30 -2.45
N ILE A 116 10.28 9.68 -3.72
CA ILE A 116 9.78 8.82 -4.78
C ILE A 116 10.91 8.54 -5.76
N TYR A 117 11.06 7.26 -6.08
CA TYR A 117 11.91 6.71 -7.11
C TYR A 117 11.02 6.05 -8.16
N ILE A 118 11.50 6.00 -9.41
CA ILE A 118 10.77 5.37 -10.52
C ILE A 118 11.67 4.30 -11.12
N SER A 119 11.10 3.11 -11.30
CA SER A 119 11.71 2.02 -12.03
C SER A 119 11.06 1.86 -13.39
N ALA A 120 11.90 1.63 -14.40
CA ALA A 120 11.57 1.48 -15.80
C ALA A 120 12.67 0.65 -16.49
N ASN A 121 12.48 0.27 -17.76
CA ASN A 121 13.57 -0.29 -18.55
C ASN A 121 14.77 0.67 -18.61
N THR A 122 15.95 0.15 -18.96
CA THR A 122 17.20 0.93 -18.99
C THR A 122 17.16 2.11 -19.97
N ASP A 123 16.33 2.03 -21.01
CA ASP A 123 16.05 3.09 -21.98
C ASP A 123 14.91 4.03 -21.54
N GLY A 124 14.41 3.86 -20.31
CA GLY A 124 13.33 4.63 -19.72
C GLY A 124 11.93 4.21 -20.15
N THR A 125 11.77 3.23 -21.06
CA THR A 125 10.45 2.77 -21.50
C THR A 125 9.71 2.00 -20.39
N PRO A 126 8.36 1.99 -20.39
CA PRO A 126 7.60 1.19 -19.45
C PRO A 126 7.87 -0.29 -19.64
N TYR A 127 7.77 -1.04 -18.54
CA TYR A 127 7.72 -2.50 -18.58
C TYR A 127 6.42 -2.98 -19.22
N THR A 128 6.37 -4.27 -19.56
CA THR A 128 5.18 -4.92 -20.13
C THR A 128 4.89 -6.19 -19.35
N HIS A 129 3.65 -6.33 -18.90
CA HIS A 129 3.13 -7.54 -18.28
C HIS A 129 2.09 -8.15 -19.21
N THR A 130 2.12 -9.46 -19.41
CA THR A 130 1.13 -10.15 -20.25
C THR A 130 0.64 -11.39 -19.54
N GLU A 131 -0.67 -11.46 -19.34
CA GLU A 131 -1.33 -12.66 -18.84
C GLU A 131 -2.36 -13.14 -19.86
N THR A 132 -2.63 -14.44 -19.79
CA THR A 132 -3.59 -15.11 -20.67
C THR A 132 -4.68 -15.74 -19.84
N GLU A 133 -5.92 -15.32 -20.08
CA GLU A 133 -7.09 -15.88 -19.44
C GLU A 133 -7.27 -17.36 -19.77
N SER A 134 -8.11 -18.04 -18.97
CA SER A 134 -8.47 -19.45 -19.18
C SER A 134 -9.09 -19.74 -20.55
N ASN A 135 -9.71 -18.74 -21.19
CA ASN A 135 -10.30 -18.83 -22.53
C ASN A 135 -9.27 -18.62 -23.68
N GLY A 136 -8.00 -18.35 -23.36
CA GLY A 136 -6.92 -18.11 -24.32
C GLY A 136 -6.76 -16.66 -24.78
N MET A 137 -7.53 -15.70 -24.24
CA MET A 137 -7.36 -14.27 -24.50
C MET A 137 -6.14 -13.74 -23.74
N SER A 138 -5.17 -13.17 -24.45
CA SER A 138 -4.02 -12.52 -23.83
C SER A 138 -4.23 -11.01 -23.75
N THR A 139 -3.93 -10.43 -22.59
CA THR A 139 -3.96 -8.99 -22.35
C THR A 139 -2.60 -8.52 -21.88
N THR A 140 -2.13 -7.43 -22.48
CA THR A 140 -0.84 -6.84 -22.18
C THR A 140 -1.02 -5.45 -21.59
N TYR A 141 -0.50 -5.24 -20.39
CA TYR A 141 -0.43 -3.93 -19.74
C TYR A 141 0.99 -3.39 -19.81
N LYS A 142 1.12 -2.09 -20.07
CA LYS A 142 2.38 -1.35 -19.85
C LYS A 142 2.38 -0.81 -18.44
N TYR A 143 3.53 -0.79 -17.77
CA TYR A 143 3.59 -0.26 -16.42
C TYR A 143 4.94 0.35 -16.06
N PHE A 144 4.91 1.25 -15.08
CA PHE A 144 6.09 1.70 -14.32
C PHE A 144 5.97 1.21 -12.88
N VAL A 145 7.09 1.14 -12.16
CA VAL A 145 7.06 0.89 -10.71
C VAL A 145 7.45 2.16 -9.99
N VAL A 146 6.54 2.64 -9.13
CA VAL A 146 6.79 3.76 -8.23
C VAL A 146 7.24 3.21 -6.89
N ILE A 147 8.43 3.57 -6.47
CA ILE A 147 9.00 3.15 -5.20
C ILE A 147 9.01 4.35 -4.26
N ALA A 148 8.37 4.23 -3.11
CA ALA A 148 8.23 5.30 -2.14
C ALA A 148 8.99 4.96 -0.85
N ASP A 149 9.94 5.81 -0.49
CA ASP A 149 10.53 5.84 0.84
C ASP A 149 9.65 6.70 1.74
N LEU A 150 8.79 6.02 2.52
CA LEU A 150 7.80 6.61 3.39
C LEU A 150 8.42 7.36 4.58
N ASN A 151 9.67 7.04 4.93
CA ASN A 151 10.32 7.50 6.15
C ASN A 151 11.48 8.48 5.90
N ALA A 152 11.93 8.63 4.65
CA ALA A 152 12.85 9.63 4.10
C ALA A 152 13.97 10.15 5.02
N GLU A 153 13.65 10.97 6.01
CA GLU A 153 14.59 11.60 6.95
C GLU A 153 15.02 10.73 8.13
N LYS A 154 14.22 9.75 8.59
CA LYS A 154 14.59 8.92 9.77
C LYS A 154 15.32 7.65 9.37
N ARG A 155 16.50 7.81 8.78
CA ARG A 155 17.39 6.70 8.43
C ARG A 155 17.76 5.86 9.68
N PRO A 156 18.07 4.56 9.49
CA PRO A 156 18.10 3.84 8.21
C PRO A 156 16.69 3.45 7.73
N ASN A 157 16.40 3.74 6.46
CA ASN A 157 15.19 3.26 5.78
C ASN A 157 15.54 1.95 5.05
N THR A 158 14.61 1.01 5.04
CA THR A 158 14.86 -0.31 4.45
C THR A 158 13.65 -0.81 3.66
N PRO A 159 13.87 -1.50 2.52
CA PRO A 159 12.80 -2.24 1.85
C PRO A 159 12.55 -3.60 2.51
N VAL A 160 13.33 -3.96 3.54
CA VAL A 160 13.23 -5.25 4.23
C VAL A 160 12.07 -5.25 5.21
N TRP A 161 11.13 -6.15 4.99
CA TRP A 161 10.03 -6.44 5.90
C TRP A 161 10.42 -7.52 6.91
N THR A 162 9.85 -7.43 8.11
CA THR A 162 9.86 -8.51 9.10
C THR A 162 8.49 -8.62 9.79
N GLU A 163 8.25 -9.74 10.46
CA GLU A 163 7.05 -9.90 11.30
C GLU A 163 6.90 -8.78 12.33
N LYS A 164 8.01 -8.23 12.82
CA LYS A 164 8.01 -7.19 13.87
C LYS A 164 8.02 -5.77 13.32
N GLN A 165 8.35 -5.58 12.05
CA GLN A 165 8.58 -4.25 11.47
C GLN A 165 8.20 -4.22 10.00
N MET A 166 7.33 -3.26 9.66
CA MET A 166 7.03 -2.89 8.27
C MET A 166 8.25 -2.29 7.58
N ALA A 167 8.38 -2.53 6.28
CA ALA A 167 9.35 -1.86 5.43
C ALA A 167 9.00 -0.36 5.31
N ASP A 168 10.04 0.46 5.28
CA ASP A 168 9.91 1.91 5.07
C ASP A 168 9.86 2.27 3.58
N ILE A 169 10.46 1.41 2.74
CA ILE A 169 10.51 1.57 1.30
C ILE A 169 9.57 0.54 0.68
N VAL A 170 8.56 1.03 -0.03
CA VAL A 170 7.47 0.24 -0.61
C VAL A 170 7.34 0.50 -2.09
N ALA A 171 6.69 -0.40 -2.83
CA ALA A 171 6.54 -0.29 -4.27
C ALA A 171 5.07 -0.42 -4.72
N PHE A 172 4.76 0.28 -5.80
CA PHE A 172 3.47 0.28 -6.48
C PHE A 172 3.69 0.10 -7.97
N VAL A 173 2.99 -0.84 -8.59
CA VAL A 173 2.87 -0.92 -10.05
C VAL A 173 1.83 0.09 -10.50
N VAL A 174 2.14 0.86 -11.55
CA VAL A 174 1.20 1.81 -12.15
C VAL A 174 1.03 1.47 -13.63
N THR A 175 -0.16 1.03 -14.01
CA THR A 175 -0.46 0.48 -15.33
C THR A 175 -0.99 1.55 -16.30
N ASP A 176 -1.02 1.23 -17.58
CA ASP A 176 -1.66 2.04 -18.62
C ASP A 176 -3.19 1.99 -18.60
N SER A 177 -3.80 1.11 -17.81
CA SER A 177 -5.22 1.20 -17.40
C SER A 177 -5.46 2.19 -16.26
N THR A 178 -4.43 2.91 -15.82
CA THR A 178 -4.49 3.89 -14.71
C THR A 178 -4.65 3.28 -13.32
N GLU A 179 -4.53 1.96 -13.21
CA GLU A 179 -4.60 1.25 -11.94
C GLU A 179 -3.26 1.33 -11.19
N VAL A 180 -3.36 1.47 -9.86
CA VAL A 180 -2.21 1.42 -8.95
C VAL A 180 -2.30 0.14 -8.15
N ILE A 181 -1.30 -0.72 -8.27
CA ILE A 181 -1.31 -2.06 -7.70
C ILE A 181 -0.19 -2.17 -6.66
N PRO A 182 -0.55 -2.37 -5.38
CA PRO A 182 0.38 -2.72 -4.32
C PRO A 182 1.17 -3.98 -4.63
N VAL A 183 2.49 -3.94 -4.44
CA VAL A 183 3.37 -5.09 -4.64
C VAL A 183 4.33 -5.27 -3.47
N GLY A 184 4.90 -6.46 -3.35
CA GLY A 184 5.72 -6.86 -2.20
C GLY A 184 4.89 -7.14 -0.96
N TYR A 185 5.49 -7.02 0.23
CA TYR A 185 4.80 -7.32 1.49
C TYR A 185 3.49 -6.58 1.75
N PRO A 186 3.27 -5.34 1.27
CA PRO A 186 1.95 -4.71 1.34
C PRO A 186 0.81 -5.49 0.69
N GLU A 187 1.08 -6.41 -0.25
CA GLU A 187 0.05 -7.28 -0.85
C GLU A 187 -0.55 -8.24 0.18
N ILE A 188 0.26 -8.77 1.11
CA ILE A 188 -0.15 -9.82 2.07
C ILE A 188 -0.29 -9.32 3.52
N ASP A 189 0.17 -8.11 3.83
CA ASP A 189 0.23 -7.59 5.20
C ASP A 189 -0.75 -6.43 5.43
N THR A 190 -1.78 -6.68 6.23
CA THR A 190 -2.83 -5.72 6.59
C THR A 190 -2.34 -4.53 7.42
N ARG A 191 -1.10 -4.57 7.91
CA ARG A 191 -0.49 -3.42 8.59
C ARG A 191 -0.21 -2.24 7.66
N TYR A 192 -0.24 -2.40 6.34
CA TYR A 192 -0.04 -1.30 5.37
C TYR A 192 -1.33 -0.67 4.84
N MET A 193 -2.32 -1.50 4.50
CA MET A 193 -3.64 -1.09 4.04
C MET A 193 -4.64 -2.21 4.27
N PHE A 194 -5.92 -1.90 4.12
CA PHE A 194 -6.97 -2.90 3.97
C PHE A 194 -7.49 -2.91 2.53
N ALA A 195 -7.96 -4.08 2.12
CA ALA A 195 -8.71 -4.27 0.88
C ALA A 195 -10.02 -5.00 1.19
N ARG A 196 -11.02 -4.74 0.35
CA ARG A 196 -12.32 -5.43 0.38
C ARG A 196 -12.70 -5.85 -1.03
N VAL A 197 -13.49 -6.91 -1.11
CA VAL A 197 -14.21 -7.26 -2.33
C VAL A 197 -15.46 -6.41 -2.39
N VAL A 198 -15.71 -5.81 -3.54
CA VAL A 198 -17.01 -5.20 -3.87
C VAL A 198 -17.81 -6.23 -4.65
N TYR A 199 -18.93 -6.64 -4.10
CA TYR A 199 -19.82 -7.61 -4.71
C TYR A 199 -20.84 -6.93 -5.63
N PRO A 200 -21.33 -7.61 -6.67
CA PRO A 200 -22.41 -7.07 -7.50
C PRO A 200 -23.68 -6.84 -6.66
N PRO A 201 -24.47 -5.81 -6.99
CA PRO A 201 -25.74 -5.57 -6.31
C PRO A 201 -26.71 -6.73 -6.58
N ILE A 202 -27.34 -7.27 -5.54
CA ILE A 202 -28.27 -8.40 -5.67
C ILE A 202 -29.67 -7.90 -6.07
N SER A 203 -29.97 -6.62 -5.85
CA SER A 203 -31.19 -5.94 -6.31
C SER A 203 -30.97 -4.45 -6.55
N SER A 204 -31.87 -3.80 -7.31
CA SER A 204 -31.84 -2.35 -7.57
C SER A 204 -32.02 -1.47 -6.33
N ASP A 205 -32.42 -2.08 -5.21
CA ASP A 205 -32.80 -1.39 -3.99
C ASP A 205 -31.71 -1.50 -2.89
N GLU A 206 -30.65 -2.28 -3.13
CA GLU A 206 -29.48 -2.35 -2.25
C GLU A 206 -28.51 -1.19 -2.53
N VAL A 207 -28.21 -0.46 -1.47
CA VAL A 207 -27.27 0.67 -1.46
C VAL A 207 -25.84 0.14 -1.40
N GLU A 208 -24.96 0.70 -2.25
CA GLU A 208 -23.48 0.84 -2.31
C GLU A 208 -22.49 0.07 -1.39
N ASP A 209 -22.92 -0.75 -0.43
CA ASP A 209 -22.08 -1.35 0.62
C ASP A 209 -22.16 -2.89 0.67
N ASN A 210 -22.33 -3.57 -0.48
CA ASN A 210 -22.12 -5.03 -0.50
C ASN A 210 -20.61 -5.32 -0.55
N LEU A 211 -19.96 -5.16 0.60
CA LEU A 211 -18.51 -5.26 0.77
C LEU A 211 -18.15 -6.45 1.66
N SER A 212 -17.03 -7.11 1.34
CA SER A 212 -16.45 -8.10 2.22
C SER A 212 -15.94 -7.48 3.54
N GLU A 213 -15.61 -8.33 4.51
CA GLU A 213 -14.76 -7.91 5.63
C GLU A 213 -13.41 -7.38 5.11
N ALA A 214 -12.86 -6.39 5.82
CA ALA A 214 -11.54 -5.82 5.53
C ALA A 214 -10.44 -6.88 5.71
N THR A 215 -9.64 -7.09 4.68
CA THR A 215 -8.57 -8.10 4.65
C THR A 215 -7.32 -7.59 3.90
N SER A 216 -6.34 -8.46 3.67
CA SER A 216 -5.17 -8.17 2.83
C SER A 216 -5.58 -8.02 1.36
N TYR A 217 -4.77 -7.32 0.57
CA TYR A 217 -5.02 -7.20 -0.88
C TYR A 217 -4.98 -8.57 -1.56
N TYR A 218 -4.04 -9.44 -1.16
CA TYR A 218 -3.94 -10.82 -1.63
C TYR A 218 -5.23 -11.61 -1.40
N ASP A 219 -5.79 -11.56 -0.18
CA ASP A 219 -7.01 -12.31 0.14
C ASP A 219 -8.22 -11.75 -0.59
N ALA A 220 -8.35 -10.42 -0.69
CA ALA A 220 -9.42 -9.77 -1.44
C ALA A 220 -9.35 -10.16 -2.93
N LYS A 221 -8.15 -10.16 -3.53
CA LYS A 221 -7.91 -10.59 -4.91
C LYS A 221 -8.40 -12.02 -5.15
N HIS A 222 -8.04 -12.95 -4.26
CA HIS A 222 -8.44 -14.35 -4.39
C HIS A 222 -9.93 -14.59 -4.10
N ARG A 223 -10.57 -13.80 -3.24
CA ARG A 223 -12.03 -13.87 -3.04
C ARG A 223 -12.80 -13.35 -4.26
N ALA A 224 -12.27 -12.31 -4.93
CA ALA A 224 -12.90 -11.72 -6.10
C ALA A 224 -12.74 -12.58 -7.37
N TRP A 225 -11.53 -13.09 -7.64
CA TRP A 225 -11.18 -13.75 -8.91
C TRP A 225 -10.54 -15.13 -8.75
N GLY A 226 -10.13 -15.51 -7.54
CA GLY A 226 -9.39 -16.76 -7.31
C GLY A 226 -8.02 -16.70 -7.97
N ASN A 227 -7.69 -17.75 -8.71
CA ASN A 227 -6.49 -17.79 -9.56
C ASN A 227 -6.77 -17.31 -11.00
N ALA A 228 -7.98 -16.84 -11.28
CA ALA A 228 -8.34 -16.39 -12.60
C ALA A 228 -7.86 -14.96 -12.84
N ILE A 229 -7.47 -14.69 -14.07
CA ILE A 229 -7.22 -13.35 -14.57
C ILE A 229 -8.47 -12.86 -15.28
N ASP A 230 -8.84 -11.62 -15.02
CA ASP A 230 -9.86 -10.89 -15.76
C ASP A 230 -9.18 -9.77 -16.54
N SER A 231 -9.14 -9.88 -17.87
CA SER A 231 -8.48 -8.91 -18.75
C SER A 231 -8.98 -7.48 -18.58
N SER A 232 -10.23 -7.30 -18.12
CA SER A 232 -10.80 -5.99 -17.87
C SER A 232 -10.35 -5.36 -16.55
N GLU A 233 -9.78 -6.17 -15.64
CA GLU A 233 -9.40 -5.77 -14.29
C GLU A 233 -7.91 -5.97 -14.05
N ALA A 234 -7.10 -4.93 -14.24
CA ALA A 234 -5.64 -5.01 -14.04
C ALA A 234 -5.24 -5.45 -12.62
N MET A 235 -6.08 -5.16 -11.61
CA MET A 235 -5.86 -5.62 -10.23
C MET A 235 -5.97 -7.14 -10.03
N SER A 236 -6.50 -7.89 -11.02
CA SER A 236 -6.52 -9.36 -10.99
C SER A 236 -5.17 -9.98 -11.38
N PHE A 237 -4.30 -9.24 -12.05
CA PHE A 237 -3.04 -9.74 -12.61
C PHE A 237 -1.96 -9.95 -11.54
N ASN A 238 -1.04 -10.89 -11.79
CA ASN A 238 0.06 -11.19 -10.90
C ASN A 238 1.38 -10.54 -11.35
N PHE A 239 1.54 -9.24 -11.04
CA PHE A 239 2.76 -8.51 -11.35
C PHE A 239 4.02 -9.00 -10.60
N GLN A 240 3.88 -9.84 -9.56
CA GLN A 240 5.02 -10.37 -8.79
C GLN A 240 5.97 -11.21 -9.64
N ASP A 241 5.45 -11.85 -10.70
CA ASP A 241 6.24 -12.70 -11.59
C ASP A 241 7.20 -11.90 -12.48
N ASP A 242 6.91 -10.61 -12.70
CA ASP A 242 7.78 -9.71 -13.45
C ASP A 242 8.99 -9.23 -12.63
N PHE A 243 8.94 -9.34 -11.30
CA PHE A 243 10.05 -8.91 -10.46
C PHE A 243 11.18 -9.96 -10.53
N PRO A 244 12.43 -9.54 -10.79
CA PRO A 244 13.56 -10.44 -10.88
C PRO A 244 13.89 -11.06 -9.52
N GLU A 245 14.51 -12.24 -9.54
CA GLU A 245 15.11 -12.84 -8.33
C GLU A 245 16.09 -11.86 -7.68
N GLY A 246 15.95 -11.67 -6.36
CA GLY A 246 16.73 -10.69 -5.59
C GLY A 246 16.12 -9.28 -5.53
N SER A 247 15.00 -9.02 -6.21
CA SER A 247 14.19 -7.83 -5.93
C SER A 247 13.69 -7.85 -4.48
N PRO A 248 13.80 -6.74 -3.71
CA PRO A 248 13.25 -6.68 -2.37
C PRO A 248 11.71 -6.65 -2.35
N PHE A 249 11.08 -6.41 -3.51
CA PHE A 249 9.63 -6.39 -3.67
C PHE A 249 9.06 -7.70 -4.21
N LYS A 250 9.92 -8.67 -4.58
CA LYS A 250 9.47 -10.00 -4.96
C LYS A 250 9.23 -10.84 -3.70
N LEU A 251 8.00 -11.31 -3.52
CA LEU A 251 7.69 -12.19 -2.40
C LEU A 251 8.18 -13.63 -2.65
N PRO A 252 8.82 -14.29 -1.67
CA PRO A 252 9.10 -15.72 -1.79
C PRO A 252 7.78 -16.50 -1.72
N ALA A 253 7.69 -17.63 -2.41
CA ALA A 253 6.50 -18.47 -2.42
C ALA A 253 6.00 -18.86 -1.00
N SER A 254 6.92 -18.98 -0.04
CA SER A 254 6.62 -19.28 1.37
C SER A 254 5.99 -18.12 2.15
N ALA A 255 6.01 -16.89 1.62
CA ALA A 255 5.41 -15.73 2.28
C ALA A 255 3.88 -15.68 2.09
N TYR A 256 3.36 -16.26 1.02
CA TYR A 256 1.94 -16.21 0.72
C TYR A 256 1.13 -17.05 1.71
N PRO A 257 0.04 -16.51 2.27
CA PRO A 257 -0.91 -17.30 3.03
C PRO A 257 -1.64 -18.28 2.10
N THR A 258 -2.29 -19.28 2.70
CA THR A 258 -3.21 -20.15 1.95
C THR A 258 -4.30 -19.29 1.32
N ALA A 259 -4.41 -19.32 -0.01
CA ALA A 259 -5.40 -18.54 -0.75
C ALA A 259 -6.84 -18.91 -0.32
N PRO A 260 -7.70 -17.93 -0.03
CA PRO A 260 -9.12 -18.18 0.17
C PRO A 260 -9.78 -18.64 -1.13
N SER A 261 -10.94 -19.31 -1.01
CA SER A 261 -11.80 -19.60 -2.15
C SER A 261 -12.47 -18.34 -2.69
N VAL A 262 -12.84 -18.37 -3.97
CA VAL A 262 -13.70 -17.33 -4.57
C VAL A 262 -15.05 -17.28 -3.87
N ASP A 263 -15.56 -16.07 -3.63
CA ASP A 263 -16.84 -15.82 -2.97
C ASP A 263 -18.02 -16.01 -3.94
N ILE A 264 -18.16 -17.21 -4.49
CA ILE A 264 -19.22 -17.57 -5.45
C ILE A 264 -20.62 -17.34 -4.86
N GLY A 265 -20.77 -17.52 -3.54
CA GLY A 265 -22.02 -17.27 -2.82
C GLY A 265 -22.48 -15.81 -2.84
N GLU A 266 -21.55 -14.87 -3.00
CA GLU A 266 -21.79 -13.42 -3.05
C GLU A 266 -21.78 -12.89 -4.50
N GLY A 267 -21.78 -13.79 -5.49
CA GLY A 267 -21.88 -13.44 -6.91
C GLY A 267 -20.55 -13.26 -7.64
N CYS A 268 -19.42 -13.55 -7.01
CA CYS A 268 -18.12 -13.59 -7.69
C CYS A 268 -17.99 -14.84 -8.57
N MET A 269 -17.12 -14.78 -9.58
CA MET A 269 -16.90 -15.91 -10.50
C MET A 269 -15.41 -16.11 -10.77
N GLU A 270 -15.00 -17.37 -10.95
CA GLU A 270 -13.65 -17.73 -11.39
C GLU A 270 -13.39 -17.38 -12.87
N THR A 271 -14.33 -16.79 -13.59
CA THR A 271 -14.13 -16.34 -14.97
C THR A 271 -15.07 -15.17 -15.22
N ASN A 272 -14.51 -14.03 -15.65
CA ASN A 272 -15.23 -12.77 -15.88
C ASN A 272 -16.03 -12.32 -14.63
N SER A 273 -15.34 -12.21 -13.49
CA SER A 273 -15.98 -11.91 -12.21
C SER A 273 -16.58 -10.50 -12.25
N PRO A 274 -17.85 -10.31 -11.86
CA PRO A 274 -18.42 -8.97 -11.70
C PRO A 274 -17.93 -8.29 -10.41
N CYS A 275 -17.20 -9.02 -9.57
CA CYS A 275 -16.57 -8.52 -8.36
C CYS A 275 -15.26 -7.80 -8.70
N TYR A 276 -14.96 -6.75 -7.95
CA TYR A 276 -13.66 -6.07 -8.01
C TYR A 276 -13.11 -5.82 -6.62
N VAL A 277 -11.82 -5.51 -6.54
CA VAL A 277 -11.15 -5.22 -5.28
C VAL A 277 -11.03 -3.72 -5.08
N LYS A 278 -11.41 -3.26 -3.89
CA LYS A 278 -11.25 -1.87 -3.46
C LYS A 278 -10.25 -1.80 -2.32
N ILE A 279 -9.25 -0.93 -2.47
CA ILE A 279 -8.30 -0.60 -1.41
C ILE A 279 -8.88 0.56 -0.60
N GLU A 280 -8.90 0.42 0.73
CA GLU A 280 -9.57 1.36 1.64
C GLU A 280 -8.61 1.95 2.69
N GLU A 281 -8.99 3.13 3.19
CA GLU A 281 -8.31 3.75 4.33
C GLU A 281 -8.59 2.93 5.60
N TYR A 282 -7.73 3.08 6.60
CA TYR A 282 -8.01 2.57 7.94
C TYR A 282 -9.19 3.29 8.59
N ASP A 283 -10.10 2.52 9.17
CA ASP A 283 -11.12 3.02 10.11
C ASP A 283 -10.52 3.56 11.42
#